data_AF-A0A210R6B6-F1
#
_entry.id   AF-A0A210R6B6-F1
#
_cell.length_a   1.000
_cell.length_b   1.000
_cell.length_c   1.000
_cell.angle_alpha   90.00
_cell.angle_beta   90.00
_cell.angle_gamma   90.00
#
_symmetry.space_group_name_H-M   'P 1'
#
loop_
_entity.id
_entity.type
_entity.pdbx_description
1 polymer ?
#
loop_
_entity_poly.entity_id
_entity_poly.type
_entity_poly.pdbx_seq_one_letter_code
_entity_poly.pdbx_strand_id
1 'polypeptide(L)'
;MDHKEIAGLALELQTLLIAHDKAFTQIQLIDSKLSTLTAKIFSAHEEGHQGLRLHLLSRKSVVEGVRQAFHQYRVIKWNQIRELSNLILDTFAIDSSTLPLPPQPDHVHQQIEEDDLATTLTIAYSVCSRTW
;
A
#
# COMPACT_ATOMS: atom_id res chain seq x y z
N MET A 1 -32.72 -6.97 -17.64
CA MET A 1 -31.90 -7.55 -16.57
C MET A 1 -32.85 -7.94 -15.45
N ASP A 2 -32.80 -9.18 -15.00
CA ASP A 2 -33.71 -9.67 -13.95
C ASP A 2 -33.32 -9.10 -12.59
N HIS A 3 -34.28 -8.90 -11.68
CA HIS A 3 -34.00 -8.44 -10.31
C HIS A 3 -32.97 -9.30 -9.56
N LYS A 4 -32.86 -10.58 -9.92
CA LYS A 4 -31.86 -11.50 -9.39
C LYS A 4 -30.44 -11.16 -9.86
N GLU A 5 -30.28 -10.71 -11.10
CA GLU A 5 -28.99 -10.34 -11.67
C GLU A 5 -28.48 -9.04 -11.04
N ILE A 6 -29.37 -8.06 -10.85
CA ILE A 6 -29.04 -6.80 -10.17
C ILE A 6 -28.64 -7.05 -8.70
N ALA A 7 -29.37 -7.93 -8.00
CA ALA A 7 -29.02 -8.34 -6.64
C ALA A 7 -27.65 -9.03 -6.57
N GLY A 8 -27.30 -9.82 -7.59
CA GLY A 8 -25.97 -10.42 -7.75
C GLY A 8 -24.86 -9.37 -7.88
N LEU A 9 -25.05 -8.38 -8.75
CA LEU A 9 -24.08 -7.28 -8.93
C LEU A 9 -23.94 -6.44 -7.64
N ALA A 10 -25.03 -6.18 -6.94
CA ALA A 10 -25.00 -5.43 -5.68
C ALA A 10 -24.20 -6.19 -4.59
N LEU A 11 -24.33 -7.52 -4.51
CA LEU A 11 -23.60 -8.35 -3.56
C LEU A 11 -22.10 -8.42 -3.91
N GLU A 12 -21.77 -8.48 -5.19
CA GLU A 12 -20.39 -8.41 -5.67
C GLU A 12 -19.77 -7.03 -5.36
N LEU A 13 -20.51 -5.94 -5.58
CA LEU A 13 -20.09 -4.59 -5.25
C LEU A 13 -19.80 -4.43 -3.75
N GLN A 14 -20.70 -4.94 -2.90
CA GLN A 14 -20.51 -4.95 -1.46
C GLN A 14 -19.24 -5.73 -1.07
N THR A 15 -18.98 -6.87 -1.70
CA THR A 15 -17.78 -7.67 -1.46
C THR A 15 -16.51 -6.92 -1.84
N LEU A 16 -16.52 -6.20 -2.97
CA LEU A 16 -15.38 -5.38 -3.39
C LEU A 16 -15.14 -4.20 -2.45
N LEU A 17 -16.19 -3.51 -1.99
CA LEU A 17 -16.10 -2.43 -1.01
C LEU A 17 -15.47 -2.93 0.31
N ILE A 18 -15.94 -4.06 0.83
CA ILE A 18 -15.37 -4.67 2.04
C ILE A 18 -13.88 -5.01 1.83
N ALA A 19 -13.49 -5.52 0.66
CA ALA A 19 -12.09 -5.83 0.36
C ALA A 19 -11.22 -4.57 0.27
N HIS A 20 -11.74 -3.50 -0.36
CA HIS A 20 -11.09 -2.20 -0.44
C HIS A 20 -10.84 -1.60 0.96
N ASP A 21 -11.84 -1.62 1.83
CA ASP A 21 -11.74 -1.05 3.18
C ASP A 21 -10.81 -1.89 4.07
N LYS A 22 -10.85 -3.22 3.95
CA LYS A 22 -9.86 -4.09 4.61
C LYS A 22 -8.44 -3.75 4.18
N ALA A 23 -8.21 -3.54 2.88
CA ALA A 23 -6.89 -3.15 2.39
C ALA A 23 -6.43 -1.81 2.98
N PHE A 24 -7.33 -0.83 3.07
CA PHE A 24 -7.05 0.45 3.72
C PHE A 24 -6.66 0.29 5.20
N THR A 25 -7.41 -0.50 5.97
CA THR A 25 -7.08 -0.79 7.37
C THR A 25 -5.71 -1.48 7.50
N GLN A 26 -5.37 -2.40 6.59
CA GLN A 26 -4.04 -3.04 6.59
C GLN A 26 -2.92 -2.03 6.32
N ILE A 27 -3.11 -1.08 5.40
CA ILE A 27 -2.15 0.00 5.14
C ILE A 27 -1.90 0.80 6.43
N GLN A 28 -2.97 1.20 7.14
CA GLN A 28 -2.83 1.96 8.40
C GLN A 28 -2.05 1.19 9.48
N LEU A 29 -2.28 -0.13 9.60
CA LEU A 29 -1.53 -0.99 10.51
C LEU A 29 -0.05 -1.06 10.12
N ILE A 30 0.23 -1.15 8.81
CA ILE A 30 1.59 -1.17 8.28
C ILE A 30 2.30 0.16 8.53
N ASP A 31 1.64 1.31 8.33
CA ASP A 31 2.22 2.62 8.58
C ASP A 31 2.58 2.82 10.07
N SER A 32 1.72 2.36 10.99
CA SER A 32 2.03 2.33 12.42
C SER A 32 3.29 1.48 12.71
N LYS A 33 3.42 0.35 12.02
CA LYS A 33 4.61 -0.52 12.14
C LYS A 33 5.87 0.15 11.60
N LEU A 34 5.78 0.85 10.47
CA LEU A 34 6.90 1.57 9.87
C LEU A 34 7.37 2.73 10.73
N SER A 35 6.45 3.47 11.35
CA SER A 35 6.77 4.50 12.34
C SER A 35 7.56 3.92 13.52
N THR A 36 7.09 2.77 14.06
CA THR A 36 7.79 2.06 15.14
C THR A 36 9.19 1.60 14.72
N LEU A 37 9.35 1.06 13.50
CA LEU A 37 10.65 0.64 12.99
C LEU A 37 11.60 1.82 12.80
N THR A 38 11.10 2.95 12.28
CA THR A 38 11.87 4.18 12.10
C THR A 38 12.41 4.71 13.42
N ALA A 39 11.58 4.75 14.47
CA ALA A 39 12.03 5.13 15.82
C ALA A 39 13.15 4.20 16.33
N LYS A 40 13.02 2.88 16.14
CA LYS A 40 14.03 1.90 16.57
C LYS A 40 15.34 2.01 15.77
N ILE A 41 15.25 2.29 14.47
CA ILE A 41 16.42 2.53 13.62
C ILE A 41 17.19 3.74 14.13
N PHE A 42 16.47 4.82 14.46
CA PHE A 42 17.07 6.02 15.04
C PHE A 42 17.75 5.73 16.38
N SER A 43 17.08 5.04 17.31
CA SER A 43 17.72 4.66 18.58
C SER A 43 18.96 3.78 18.39
N ALA A 44 18.90 2.78 17.51
CA ALA A 44 20.06 1.92 17.22
C ALA A 44 21.21 2.70 16.55
N HIS A 45 20.91 3.77 15.82
CA HIS A 45 21.91 4.65 15.25
C HIS A 45 22.61 5.49 16.32
N GLU A 46 21.84 6.16 17.20
CA GLU A 46 22.35 6.97 18.31
C GLU A 46 23.21 6.14 19.28
N GLU A 47 22.82 4.89 19.55
CA GLU A 47 23.57 3.97 20.41
C GLU A 47 24.79 3.33 19.72
N GLY A 48 25.02 3.59 18.42
CA GLY A 48 26.14 3.02 17.66
C GLY A 48 25.99 1.53 17.32
N HIS A 49 24.80 0.95 17.49
CA HIS A 49 24.50 -0.46 17.23
C HIS A 49 24.30 -0.75 15.73
N GLN A 50 25.36 -0.65 14.93
CA GLN A 50 25.32 -0.73 13.47
C GLN A 50 24.67 -2.02 12.92
N GLY A 51 24.96 -3.19 13.51
CA GLY A 51 24.37 -4.46 13.09
C GLY A 51 22.85 -4.52 13.32
N LEU A 52 22.39 -4.02 14.47
CA LEU A 52 20.97 -3.91 14.78
C LEU A 52 20.27 -2.91 13.86
N ARG A 53 20.89 -1.75 13.62
CA ARG A 53 20.39 -0.74 12.66
C ARG A 53 20.19 -1.35 11.28
N LEU A 54 21.18 -2.08 10.76
CA LEU A 54 21.09 -2.73 9.45
C LEU A 54 19.97 -3.76 9.39
N HIS A 55 19.85 -4.60 10.43
CA HIS A 55 18.77 -5.57 10.53
C HIS A 55 17.38 -4.90 10.53
N LEU A 56 17.23 -3.79 11.26
CA LEU A 56 15.98 -3.02 11.32
C LEU A 56 15.66 -2.34 9.98
N LEU A 57 16.65 -1.78 9.28
CA LEU A 57 16.48 -1.21 7.94
C LEU A 57 16.01 -2.26 6.93
N SER A 58 16.63 -3.45 6.92
CA SER A 58 16.18 -4.56 6.07
C SER A 58 14.73 -4.95 6.34
N ARG A 59 14.35 -5.03 7.63
CA ARG A 59 12.94 -5.29 8.00
C ARG A 59 12.00 -4.18 7.57
N LYS A 60 12.42 -2.91 7.67
CA LYS A 60 11.64 -1.74 7.21
C LYS A 60 11.36 -1.84 5.71
N SER A 61 12.40 -2.11 4.90
CA SER A 61 12.27 -2.28 3.44
C SER A 61 11.27 -3.38 3.05
N VAL A 62 11.30 -4.53 3.72
CA VAL A 62 10.32 -5.61 3.46
C VAL A 62 8.89 -5.14 3.79
N VAL A 63 8.70 -4.45 4.90
CA VAL A 63 7.38 -3.94 5.32
C VAL A 63 6.87 -2.86 4.36
N GLU A 64 7.74 -2.01 3.83
CA GLU A 64 7.40 -1.03 2.78
C GLU A 64 6.94 -1.70 1.49
N GLY A 65 7.60 -2.79 1.07
CA GLY A 65 7.17 -3.60 -0.06
C GLY A 65 5.75 -4.17 0.14
N VAL A 66 5.45 -4.66 1.35
CA VAL A 66 4.09 -5.12 1.69
C VAL A 66 3.09 -3.97 1.67
N ARG A 67 3.45 -2.79 2.19
CA ARG A 67 2.61 -1.58 2.10
C ARG A 67 2.24 -1.26 0.66
N GLN A 68 3.24 -1.26 -0.22
CA GLN A 68 3.05 -0.95 -1.64
C GLN A 68 2.12 -1.96 -2.33
N ALA A 69 2.27 -3.26 -2.02
CA ALA A 69 1.37 -4.28 -2.52
C ALA A 69 -0.09 -4.05 -2.10
N PHE A 70 -0.34 -3.63 -0.85
CA PHE A 70 -1.69 -3.27 -0.41
C PHE A 70 -2.24 -2.01 -1.06
N HIS A 71 -1.41 -0.98 -1.31
CA HIS A 71 -1.84 0.19 -2.09
C HIS A 71 -2.26 -0.21 -3.51
N GLN A 72 -1.46 -1.01 -4.20
CA GLN A 72 -1.79 -1.51 -5.54
C GLN A 72 -3.07 -2.34 -5.52
N TYR A 73 -3.21 -3.26 -4.56
CA TYR A 73 -4.42 -4.05 -4.39
C TYR A 73 -5.65 -3.17 -4.16
N ARG A 74 -5.55 -2.13 -3.33
CA ARG A 74 -6.64 -1.18 -3.08
C ARG A 74 -7.04 -0.43 -4.35
N VAL A 75 -6.08 0.03 -5.15
CA VAL A 75 -6.35 0.69 -6.45
C VAL A 75 -7.07 -0.27 -7.41
N ILE A 76 -6.64 -1.53 -7.48
CA ILE A 76 -7.31 -2.55 -8.30
C ILE A 76 -8.76 -2.74 -7.85
N LYS A 77 -9.01 -2.87 -6.54
CA LYS A 77 -10.38 -2.97 -6.00
C LYS A 77 -11.22 -1.74 -6.29
N TRP A 78 -10.64 -0.56 -6.19
CA TRP A 78 -11.33 0.68 -6.55
C TRP A 78 -11.77 0.71 -8.02
N ASN A 79 -10.88 0.30 -8.94
CA ASN A 79 -11.22 0.24 -10.35
C ASN A 79 -12.36 -0.77 -10.61
N GLN A 80 -12.32 -1.94 -9.97
CA GLN A 80 -13.39 -2.95 -10.06
C GLN A 80 -14.72 -2.41 -9.51
N ILE A 81 -14.70 -1.69 -8.37
CA ILE A 81 -15.88 -1.02 -7.80
C ILE A 81 -16.47 -0.03 -8.80
N ARG A 82 -15.63 0.80 -9.43
CA ARG A 82 -16.07 1.80 -10.41
C ARG A 82 -16.68 1.14 -11.65
N GLU A 83 -16.02 0.13 -12.21
CA GLU A 83 -16.52 -0.61 -13.36
C GLU A 83 -17.88 -1.26 -13.08
N LEU A 84 -18.02 -1.93 -11.93
CA LEU A 84 -19.26 -2.57 -11.54
C LEU A 84 -20.37 -1.56 -11.22
N SER A 85 -20.02 -0.43 -10.60
CA SER A 85 -20.98 0.66 -10.35
C SER A 85 -21.50 1.25 -11.65
N ASN A 86 -20.63 1.49 -12.64
CA ASN A 86 -21.03 1.97 -13.96
C ASN A 86 -21.93 0.95 -14.66
N LEU A 87 -21.60 -0.34 -14.60
CA LEU A 87 -22.43 -1.40 -15.17
C LEU A 87 -23.85 -1.41 -14.57
N ILE A 88 -23.95 -1.25 -13.25
CA ILE A 88 -25.25 -1.15 -12.57
C ILE A 88 -25.99 0.11 -13.05
N LEU A 89 -25.34 1.28 -13.10
CA LEU A 89 -25.98 2.52 -13.53
C LEU A 89 -26.49 2.45 -14.99
N ASP A 90 -25.69 1.88 -15.89
CA ASP A 90 -26.05 1.68 -17.29
C ASP A 90 -27.28 0.77 -17.42
N THR A 91 -27.42 -0.25 -16.56
CA THR A 91 -28.60 -1.12 -16.56
C THR A 91 -29.90 -0.42 -16.15
N PHE A 92 -29.80 0.72 -15.46
CA PHE A 92 -30.93 1.57 -15.11
C PHE A 92 -31.12 2.76 -16.08
N ALA A 93 -30.35 2.82 -17.18
CA ALA A 93 -30.30 3.97 -18.09
C ALA A 93 -30.04 5.31 -17.38
N ILE A 94 -29.34 5.26 -16.24
CA ILE A 94 -28.88 6.45 -15.54
C ILE A 94 -27.59 6.88 -16.22
N ASP A 95 -27.59 8.09 -16.79
CA ASP A 95 -26.42 8.63 -17.46
C ASP A 95 -25.28 8.85 -16.45
N SER A 96 -24.34 7.91 -16.45
CA SER A 96 -23.19 7.86 -15.55
C SER A 96 -22.26 9.08 -15.70
N SER A 97 -22.41 9.85 -16.79
CA SER A 97 -21.71 11.12 -17.01
C SER A 97 -22.18 12.28 -16.11
N THR A 98 -23.36 12.15 -15.48
CA THR A 98 -23.94 13.17 -14.59
C THR A 98 -23.59 12.97 -13.11
N LEU A 99 -23.04 11.81 -12.75
CA LEU A 99 -22.68 11.47 -11.38
C LEU A 99 -21.25 11.90 -11.07
N PRO A 100 -20.99 12.50 -9.89
CA PRO A 100 -19.65 12.89 -9.50
C PRO A 100 -18.74 11.65 -9.44
N LEU A 101 -17.61 11.68 -10.15
CA LEU A 101 -16.61 10.62 -10.04
C LEU A 101 -16.12 10.54 -8.58
N PRO A 102 -16.17 9.37 -7.96
CA PRO A 102 -15.67 9.24 -6.61
C PRO A 102 -14.14 9.43 -6.62
N PRO A 103 -13.58 10.08 -5.59
CA PRO A 103 -12.16 10.42 -5.55
C PRO A 103 -11.31 9.15 -5.67
N GLN A 104 -10.36 9.16 -6.61
CA GLN A 104 -9.42 8.04 -6.72
C GLN A 104 -8.57 7.95 -5.45
N PRO A 105 -8.27 6.74 -4.96
CA PRO A 105 -7.29 6.57 -3.89
C PRO A 105 -5.95 7.13 -4.36
N ASP A 106 -5.28 7.88 -3.49
CA ASP A 106 -4.00 8.52 -3.80
C ASP A 106 -3.04 7.51 -4.42
N HIS A 107 -2.59 7.80 -5.64
CA HIS A 107 -1.47 7.10 -6.23
C HIS A 107 -0.24 7.43 -5.39
N VAL A 108 0.32 6.44 -4.70
CA VAL A 108 1.65 6.58 -4.11
C VAL A 108 2.61 6.82 -5.26
N HIS A 109 2.94 8.09 -5.52
CA HIS A 109 4.06 8.46 -6.36
C HIS A 109 5.27 7.71 -5.80
N GLN A 110 6.00 7.00 -6.66
CA GLN A 110 7.32 6.47 -6.30
C GLN A 110 8.24 7.67 -6.02
N GLN A 111 8.10 8.30 -4.85
CA GLN A 111 9.24 8.98 -4.27
C GLN A 111 10.18 7.84 -3.89
N ILE A 112 11.19 7.67 -4.72
CA ILE A 112 12.43 7.01 -4.37
C ILE A 112 12.96 7.83 -3.19
N GLU A 113 12.48 7.53 -1.97
CA GLU A 113 13.20 7.92 -0.76
C GLU A 113 14.60 7.33 -0.93
N GLU A 114 15.63 8.18 -0.80
CA GLU A 114 17.03 7.77 -0.83
C GLU A 114 17.18 6.45 -0.06
N ASP A 115 17.68 5.42 -0.75
CA ASP A 115 17.81 4.07 -0.21
C ASP A 115 18.92 4.06 0.84
N ASP A 116 18.56 4.51 2.03
CA ASP A 116 19.41 4.62 3.22
C ASP A 116 19.99 3.25 3.59
N LEU A 117 19.29 2.18 3.22
CA LEU A 117 19.77 0.80 3.34
C LEU A 117 20.88 0.50 2.33
N ALA A 118 20.74 0.86 1.05
CA ALA A 118 21.80 0.69 0.05
C ALA A 118 23.08 1.46 0.42
N THR A 119 22.94 2.70 0.90
CA THR A 119 24.07 3.52 1.37
C THR A 119 24.74 2.86 2.59
N THR A 120 23.95 2.44 3.58
CA THR A 120 24.47 1.78 4.79
C THR A 120 25.12 0.42 4.50
N LEU A 121 24.56 -0.38 3.59
CA LEU A 121 25.13 -1.65 3.14
C LEU A 121 26.47 -1.43 2.41
N THR A 122 26.54 -0.42 1.56
CA THR A 122 27.76 -0.08 0.81
C THR A 122 28.87 0.38 1.75
N ILE A 123 28.55 1.18 2.77
CA ILE A 123 29.51 1.56 3.83
C ILE A 123 29.96 0.32 4.61
N ALA A 124 29.03 -0.55 5.03
CA ALA A 124 29.38 -1.75 5.79
C ALA A 124 30.29 -2.71 5.01
N TYR A 125 29.99 -2.95 3.72
CA TYR A 125 30.82 -3.79 2.86
C TYR A 125 32.19 -3.17 2.57
N SER A 126 32.23 -1.87 2.24
CA SER A 126 33.49 -1.19 1.92
C SER A 126 34.45 -1.09 3.13
N VAL A 127 33.92 -0.94 4.34
CA VAL A 127 34.71 -0.95 5.58
C VAL A 127 35.25 -2.35 5.91
N CYS A 128 34.45 -3.41 5.76
CA CYS A 128 34.92 -4.79 5.95
C CYS A 128 35.93 -5.27 4.89
N SER A 129 35.88 -4.71 3.67
CA SER A 129 36.80 -5.08 2.58
C SER A 129 38.20 -4.44 2.66
N ARG A 130 38.44 -3.50 3.58
CA ARG A 130 39.75 -2.84 3.77
C ARG A 130 40.62 -3.44 4.88
N THR A 131 40.14 -4.46 5.58
CA THR A 131 40.84 -5.09 6.72
C THR A 131 41.45 -6.46 6.37
N TRP A 132 41.76 -6.73 5.10
CA TRP A 132 42.49 -7.91 4.65
C TRP A 132 43.74 -7.50 3.88
#